data_AF-A0A7S4M5X2-F1
#
_entry.id   AF-A0A7S4M5X2-F1
#
_cell.length_a   1.000
_cell.length_b   1.000
_cell.length_c   1.000
_cell.angle_alpha   90.00
_cell.angle_beta   90.00
_cell.angle_gamma   90.00
#
_symmetry.space_group_name_H-M   'P 1'
#
loop_
_entity.id
_entity.type
_entity.pdbx_description
1 polymer ?
#
loop_
_entity_poly.entity_id
_entity_poly.type
_entity_poly.pdbx_seq_one_letter_code
_entity_poly.pdbx_strand_id
1 'polypeptide(L)'
;VGSLGYLLGSIAVYVSNQRLGEARAAIMERNLSPSDFDLMDADGNGEVSEAEFVEFMLVAMQKVDTDLLHKLHEQFRALDKDGSGTLDGKDLQLLVKERERRKNRRSDMESMSILHRTSKLVLDLL
;
A
#
# COMPACT_ATOMS: atom_id res chain seq x y z
N VAL A 1 8.72 -4.24 -17.68
CA VAL A 1 8.74 -2.96 -16.93
C VAL A 1 7.62 -2.11 -17.49
N GLY A 2 6.52 -1.89 -16.76
CA GLY A 2 5.36 -1.17 -17.32
C GLY A 2 4.01 -1.32 -16.61
N SER A 3 3.92 -1.99 -15.46
CA SER A 3 2.64 -2.17 -14.75
C SER A 3 2.20 -0.93 -13.97
N LEU A 4 3.14 -0.23 -13.31
CA LEU A 4 2.83 0.97 -12.52
C LEU A 4 2.49 2.18 -13.38
N GLY A 5 3.21 2.38 -14.50
CA GLY A 5 2.90 3.44 -15.47
C GLY A 5 1.52 3.28 -16.12
N TYR A 6 1.04 2.04 -16.30
CA TYR A 6 -0.31 1.78 -16.78
C TYR A 6 -1.38 2.08 -15.72
N LEU A 7 -1.12 1.74 -14.47
CA LEU A 7 -2.00 2.05 -13.33
C LEU A 7 -2.08 3.56 -13.07
N LEU A 8 -0.94 4.25 -13.02
CA LEU A 8 -0.86 5.71 -12.94
C LEU A 8 -1.50 6.37 -14.16
N GLY A 9 -1.30 5.83 -15.36
CA GLY A 9 -1.97 6.28 -16.58
C GLY A 9 -3.49 6.09 -16.52
N SER A 10 -3.98 5.01 -15.93
CA SER A 10 -5.42 4.75 -15.77
C SER A 10 -6.04 5.66 -14.72
N ILE A 11 -5.34 5.90 -13.60
CA ILE A 11 -5.74 6.86 -12.57
C ILE A 11 -5.73 8.27 -13.16
N ALA A 12 -4.69 8.63 -13.92
CA ALA A 12 -4.58 9.90 -14.61
C ALA A 12 -5.70 10.09 -15.64
N VAL A 13 -6.03 9.07 -16.45
CA VAL A 13 -7.13 9.12 -17.43
C VAL A 13 -8.50 9.22 -16.73
N TYR A 14 -8.70 8.52 -15.60
CA TYR A 14 -9.92 8.64 -14.79
C TYR A 14 -10.09 10.04 -14.20
N VAL A 15 -8.99 10.65 -13.72
CA VAL A 15 -8.95 12.03 -13.21
C VAL A 15 -9.07 13.07 -14.35
N SER A 16 -8.58 12.76 -15.55
CA SER A 16 -8.53 13.68 -16.70
C SER A 16 -9.91 14.06 -17.24
N ASN A 17 -10.94 13.23 -17.01
CA ASN A 17 -12.22 13.44 -17.67
C ASN A 17 -13.09 14.56 -17.08
N GLN A 18 -12.77 15.17 -15.93
CA GLN A 18 -13.40 16.45 -15.52
C GLN A 18 -12.49 17.31 -14.61
N ARG A 19 -12.21 18.55 -15.04
CA ARG A 19 -11.65 19.68 -14.25
C ARG A 19 -10.12 19.81 -14.07
N LEU A 20 -9.28 19.24 -14.94
CA LEU A 20 -7.82 19.42 -14.83
C LEU A 20 -7.36 20.88 -15.05
N GLY A 21 -8.15 21.69 -15.76
CA GLY A 21 -7.86 23.11 -16.01
C GLY A 21 -8.06 24.01 -14.79
N GLU A 22 -9.15 23.83 -14.04
CA GLU A 22 -9.48 24.64 -12.85
C GLU A 22 -8.50 24.38 -11.70
N ALA A 23 -8.08 23.13 -11.54
CA ALA A 23 -7.13 22.74 -10.52
C ALA A 23 -5.69 23.24 -10.78
N ARG A 24 -5.27 23.26 -12.04
CA ARG A 24 -3.97 23.84 -12.44
C ARG A 24 -3.91 25.33 -12.12
N ALA A 25 -5.01 26.06 -12.39
CA ALA A 25 -5.10 27.48 -12.08
C ALA A 25 -5.13 27.73 -10.56
N ALA A 26 -5.96 26.98 -9.81
CA ALA A 26 -6.10 27.14 -8.36
C ALA A 26 -4.80 26.89 -7.57
N ILE A 27 -3.92 26.02 -8.07
CA ILE A 27 -2.66 25.67 -7.38
C ILE A 27 -1.48 26.54 -7.87
N MET A 28 -1.46 26.98 -9.13
CA MET A 28 -0.50 28.01 -9.56
C MET A 28 -0.84 29.41 -9.01
N GLU A 29 -2.10 29.72 -8.74
CA GLU A 29 -2.51 30.98 -8.07
C GLU A 29 -2.32 30.93 -6.56
N ARG A 30 -2.24 29.73 -5.94
CA ARG A 30 -1.74 29.61 -4.58
C ARG A 30 -0.24 29.84 -4.61
N ASN A 31 0.21 30.95 -4.03
CA ASN A 31 1.61 31.10 -3.63
C ASN A 31 1.97 29.93 -2.71
N LEU A 32 2.58 28.87 -3.27
CA LEU A 32 3.05 27.72 -2.50
C LEU A 32 3.93 28.26 -1.38
N SER A 33 3.49 27.99 -0.16
CA SER A 33 4.17 28.41 1.05
C SER A 33 5.21 27.36 1.44
N PRO A 34 6.23 27.73 2.23
CA PRO A 34 7.13 26.75 2.83
C PRO A 34 6.38 25.67 3.64
N SER A 35 5.23 26.01 4.24
CA SER A 35 4.38 25.02 4.89
C SER A 35 3.73 24.02 3.95
N ASP A 36 3.52 24.37 2.67
CA ASP A 36 3.03 23.40 1.69
C ASP A 36 4.13 22.40 1.30
N PHE A 37 5.41 22.81 1.37
CA PHE A 37 6.53 21.90 1.16
C PHE A 37 6.58 20.83 2.25
N ASP A 38 6.46 21.22 3.53
CA ASP A 38 6.45 20.27 4.65
C ASP A 38 5.25 19.30 4.59
N LEU A 39 4.16 19.70 3.94
CA LEU A 39 2.99 18.86 3.69
C LEU A 39 3.15 17.93 2.48
N MET A 40 4.01 18.30 1.52
CA MET A 40 4.33 17.48 0.34
C MET A 40 5.43 16.46 0.66
N ASP A 41 6.45 16.85 1.43
CA ASP A 41 7.56 15.99 1.89
C ASP A 41 7.06 15.00 2.96
N ALA A 42 6.30 14.01 2.52
CA ALA A 42 5.60 13.07 3.38
C ALA A 42 6.56 12.08 4.04
N ASP A 43 7.68 11.77 3.40
CA ASP A 43 8.72 10.91 3.96
C ASP A 43 9.77 11.68 4.80
N GLY A 44 9.80 13.01 4.72
CA GLY A 44 10.66 13.89 5.50
C GLY A 44 12.13 13.84 5.05
N ASN A 45 12.39 13.47 3.80
CA ASN A 45 13.74 13.34 3.27
C ASN A 45 14.35 14.69 2.84
N GLY A 46 13.56 15.77 2.85
CA GLY A 46 13.97 17.12 2.45
C GLY A 46 13.87 17.40 0.95
N GLU A 47 13.27 16.50 0.19
CA GLU A 47 12.95 16.60 -1.24
C GLU A 47 11.51 16.16 -1.48
N VAL A 48 10.84 16.73 -2.49
CA VAL A 48 9.50 16.28 -2.90
C VAL A 48 9.63 15.47 -4.17
N SER A 49 9.33 14.17 -4.07
CA SER A 49 9.29 13.27 -5.22
C SER A 49 8.09 13.54 -6.14
N GLU A 50 8.15 13.04 -7.38
CA GLU A 50 7.02 13.14 -8.32
C GLU A 50 5.75 12.49 -7.74
N ALA A 51 5.89 11.37 -7.02
CA ALA A 51 4.77 10.67 -6.40
C ALA A 51 4.12 11.53 -5.30
N GLU A 52 4.92 12.09 -4.40
CA GLU A 52 4.47 12.98 -3.32
C GLU A 52 3.76 14.23 -3.86
N PHE A 53 4.33 14.84 -4.90
CA PHE A 53 3.70 15.98 -5.56
C PHE A 53 2.34 15.59 -6.15
N VAL A 54 2.26 14.49 -6.90
CA VAL A 54 1.01 14.05 -7.54
C VAL A 54 -0.05 13.71 -6.49
N GLU A 55 0.33 13.03 -5.41
CA GLU A 55 -0.58 12.69 -4.31
C GLU A 55 -1.11 13.92 -3.59
N PHE A 56 -0.24 14.85 -3.21
CA PHE A 56 -0.62 16.11 -2.61
C PHE A 56 -1.61 16.87 -3.50
N MET A 57 -1.35 16.92 -4.81
CA MET A 57 -2.22 17.58 -5.79
C MET A 57 -3.59 16.89 -5.87
N LEU A 58 -3.65 15.57 -5.89
CA LEU A 58 -4.91 14.82 -5.93
C LEU A 58 -5.79 15.08 -4.70
N VAL A 59 -5.17 15.18 -3.52
CA VAL A 59 -5.87 15.51 -2.27
C VAL A 59 -6.29 16.98 -2.25
N ALA A 60 -5.40 17.91 -2.58
CA ALA A 60 -5.67 19.35 -2.61
C ALA A 60 -6.80 19.71 -3.60
N MET A 61 -6.91 18.98 -4.70
CA MET A 61 -7.97 19.11 -5.70
C MET A 61 -9.27 18.38 -5.33
N GLN A 62 -9.32 17.73 -4.16
CA GLN A 62 -10.44 16.90 -3.71
C GLN A 62 -10.82 15.81 -4.75
N LYS A 63 -9.83 15.28 -5.46
CA LYS A 63 -10.02 14.22 -6.47
C LYS A 63 -9.91 12.84 -5.87
N VAL A 64 -9.19 12.72 -4.76
CA VAL A 64 -9.00 11.48 -4.03
C VAL A 64 -9.29 11.76 -2.55
N ASP A 65 -10.01 10.84 -1.93
CA ASP A 65 -10.21 10.83 -0.48
C ASP A 65 -8.89 10.45 0.21
N THR A 66 -8.48 11.26 1.18
CA THR A 66 -7.27 11.00 1.98
C THR A 66 -7.30 9.62 2.64
N ASP A 67 -8.48 9.15 3.07
CA ASP A 67 -8.64 7.82 3.65
C ASP A 67 -8.39 6.70 2.64
N LEU A 68 -8.79 6.92 1.38
CA LEU A 68 -8.52 5.96 0.31
C LEU A 68 -7.03 5.92 -0.02
N LEU A 69 -6.38 7.09 -0.08
CA LEU A 69 -4.95 7.20 -0.34
C LEU A 69 -4.13 6.52 0.76
N HIS A 70 -4.47 6.75 2.03
CA HIS A 70 -3.84 6.05 3.16
C HIS A 70 -3.99 4.53 3.08
N LYS A 71 -5.19 4.02 2.75
CA LYS A 71 -5.42 2.57 2.57
C LYS A 71 -4.58 1.99 1.44
N LEU A 72 -4.39 2.72 0.33
CA LEU A 72 -3.53 2.29 -0.76
C LEU A 72 -2.06 2.25 -0.34
N HIS A 73 -1.59 3.23 0.42
CA HIS A 73 -0.25 3.22 1.03
C HIS A 73 -0.03 2.05 1.96
N GLU A 74 -0.98 1.77 2.86
CA GLU A 74 -0.91 0.61 3.76
C GLU A 74 -0.86 -0.70 2.98
N GLN A 75 -1.65 -0.83 1.91
CA GLN A 75 -1.62 -2.02 1.05
C GLN A 75 -0.29 -2.15 0.32
N PHE A 76 0.27 -1.05 -0.18
CA PHE A 76 1.58 -1.04 -0.83
C PHE A 76 2.66 -1.49 0.15
N ARG A 77 2.73 -0.88 1.34
CA ARG A 77 3.68 -1.24 2.40
C ARG A 77 3.52 -2.69 2.88
N ALA A 78 2.30 -3.23 2.87
CA ALA A 78 2.07 -4.63 3.21
C ALA A 78 2.61 -5.60 2.14
N LEU A 79 2.69 -5.14 0.88
CA LEU A 79 3.19 -5.91 -0.26
C LEU A 79 4.71 -5.78 -0.42
N ASP A 80 5.28 -4.60 -0.16
CA ASP A 80 6.73 -4.33 -0.17
C ASP A 80 7.37 -5.06 1.02
N LYS A 81 7.97 -6.21 0.74
CA LYS A 81 8.47 -7.13 1.79
C LYS A 81 9.88 -6.81 2.21
N ASP A 82 10.66 -6.22 1.32
CA ASP A 82 12.02 -5.81 1.63
C ASP A 82 12.11 -4.36 2.13
N GLY A 83 11.02 -3.59 2.02
CA GLY A 83 10.95 -2.21 2.50
C GLY A 83 11.71 -1.26 1.58
N SER A 84 11.85 -1.61 0.30
CA SER A 84 12.57 -0.80 -0.68
C SER A 84 11.84 0.48 -1.07
N GLY A 85 10.56 0.62 -0.76
CA GLY A 85 9.69 1.68 -1.27
C GLY A 85 9.21 1.42 -2.71
N THR A 86 9.52 0.24 -3.27
CA THR A 86 9.08 -0.17 -4.60
C THR A 86 8.47 -1.56 -4.55
N LEU A 87 7.63 -1.92 -5.52
CA LEU A 87 7.13 -3.29 -5.66
C LEU A 87 7.82 -3.98 -6.82
N ASP A 88 8.54 -5.06 -6.51
CA ASP A 88 9.26 -5.85 -7.50
C ASP A 88 8.84 -7.34 -7.49
N GLY A 89 9.48 -8.12 -8.37
CA GLY A 89 9.20 -9.56 -8.47
C GLY A 89 9.63 -10.35 -7.23
N LYS A 90 10.61 -9.88 -6.46
CA LYS A 90 11.08 -10.52 -5.22
C LYS A 90 10.06 -10.33 -4.12
N ASP A 91 9.40 -9.18 -4.03
CA ASP A 91 8.31 -8.95 -3.07
C ASP A 91 7.20 -9.98 -3.22
N LEU A 92 6.78 -10.24 -4.46
CA LEU A 92 5.79 -11.27 -4.78
C LEU A 92 6.29 -12.68 -4.39
N GLN A 93 7.55 -13.00 -4.62
CA GLN A 93 8.12 -14.28 -4.21
C GLN A 93 8.16 -14.43 -2.68
N LEU A 94 8.51 -13.36 -1.96
CA LEU A 94 8.52 -13.33 -0.50
C LEU A 94 7.10 -13.49 0.06
N LEU A 95 6.12 -12.79 -0.52
CA LEU A 95 4.70 -12.94 -0.19
C LEU A 95 4.20 -14.39 -0.35
N VAL A 96 4.53 -15.04 -1.47
CA VAL A 96 4.15 -16.45 -1.71
C VAL A 96 4.81 -17.36 -0.69
N LYS A 97 6.12 -17.21 -0.45
CA LYS A 97 6.86 -18.01 0.55
C LYS A 97 6.28 -17.84 1.96
N GLU A 98 5.92 -16.61 2.34
CA GLU A 98 5.30 -16.32 3.64
C GLU A 98 3.93 -17.00 3.77
N ARG A 99 3.10 -16.94 2.71
CA ARG A 99 1.78 -17.61 2.70
C ARG A 99 1.90 -19.12 2.84
N GLU A 100 2.83 -19.74 2.12
CA GLU A 100 3.07 -21.19 2.21
C GLU A 100 3.58 -21.59 3.61
N ARG A 101 4.51 -20.83 4.21
CA ARG A 101 4.94 -21.06 5.60
C ARG A 101 3.78 -20.95 6.60
N ARG A 102 2.87 -19.99 6.41
CA ARG A 102 1.69 -19.83 7.27
C ARG A 102 0.70 -20.98 7.13
N LYS A 103 0.48 -21.50 5.93
CA LYS A 103 -0.35 -22.70 5.70
C LYS A 103 0.23 -23.92 6.40
N ASN A 104 1.53 -24.19 6.21
CA ASN A 104 2.18 -25.34 6.83
C ASN A 104 2.15 -25.27 8.36
N ARG A 105 2.42 -24.09 8.94
CA ARG A 105 2.31 -23.92 10.41
C ARG A 105 0.90 -24.16 10.94
N ARG A 106 -0.15 -23.82 10.17
CA ARG A 106 -1.53 -24.09 10.57
C ARG A 106 -1.85 -25.58 10.53
N SER A 107 -1.46 -26.29 9.47
CA SER A 107 -1.67 -27.74 9.38
C SER A 107 -0.91 -28.51 10.47
N ASP A 108 0.31 -28.09 10.81
CA ASP A 108 1.11 -28.70 11.88
C ASP A 108 0.45 -28.50 13.26
N MET A 109 -0.07 -27.29 13.51
CA MET A 109 -0.76 -26.96 14.76
C MET A 109 -2.08 -27.74 14.91
N GLU A 110 -2.84 -27.89 13.82
CA GLU A 110 -4.07 -28.69 13.78
C GLU A 110 -3.77 -30.17 14.07
N SER A 111 -2.72 -30.71 13.45
CA SER A 111 -2.28 -32.09 13.67
C SER A 111 -1.88 -32.34 15.13
N MET A 112 -1.10 -31.43 15.72
CA MET A 112 -0.72 -31.52 17.15
C MET A 112 -1.92 -31.39 18.09
N SER A 113 -2.89 -30.52 17.78
CA SER A 113 -4.12 -30.38 18.58
C SER A 113 -4.97 -31.66 18.57
N ILE A 114 -5.11 -32.29 17.40
CA ILE A 114 -5.83 -33.57 17.27
C ILE A 114 -5.14 -34.64 18.11
N LEU A 115 -3.81 -34.76 17.99
CA LEU A 115 -3.02 -35.78 18.69
C LEU A 115 -3.09 -35.61 20.22
N HIS A 116 -3.09 -34.38 20.71
CA HIS A 116 -3.28 -34.09 22.13
C HIS A 116 -4.69 -34.48 22.63
N ARG A 117 -5.74 -34.19 21.85
CA ARG A 117 -7.12 -34.57 22.20
C ARG A 117 -7.32 -36.09 22.19
N THR A 118 -6.78 -36.78 21.19
CA THR A 118 -6.90 -38.25 21.12
C THR A 118 -6.13 -38.93 22.25
N SER A 119 -4.93 -38.45 22.58
CA SER A 119 -4.16 -38.98 23.72
C SER A 119 -4.90 -38.81 25.05
N LYS A 120 -5.54 -37.65 25.27
CA LYS A 120 -6.34 -37.42 26.48
C LYS A 120 -7.56 -38.34 26.56
N LEU A 121 -8.29 -38.52 25.46
CA LEU A 121 -9.46 -39.42 25.43
C LEU A 121 -9.09 -40.87 25.72
N VAL A 122 -7.95 -41.35 25.21
CA VAL A 122 -7.47 -42.71 25.49
C VAL A 122 -7.12 -42.87 26.96
N LEU A 123 -6.50 -41.86 27.59
CA LEU A 123 -6.20 -41.88 29.02
C LEU A 123 -7.46 -41.81 29.90
N ASP A 124 -8.48 -41.06 29.50
CA ASP A 124 -9.75 -40.93 30.24
C ASP A 124 -10.63 -42.21 30.16
N LEU A 125 -10.31 -43.15 29.26
CA LEU A 125 -11.02 -44.42 29.05
C LEU A 125 -10.39 -45.64 29.76
N LEU A 126 -9.25 -45.45 30.42
CA LEU A 126 -8.52 -46.46 31.22
C LEU A 126 -8.73 -46.22 32.72
#